data_AF-A0A6G1KRT9-F1
#
_entry.id   AF-A0A6G1KRT9-F1
#
_cell.length_a   1.000
_cell.length_b   1.000
_cell.length_c   1.000
_cell.angle_alpha   90.00
_cell.angle_beta   90.00
_cell.angle_gamma   90.00
#
_symmetry.space_group_name_H-M   'P 1'
#
loop_
_entity.id
_entity.type
_entity.pdbx_description
1 polymer ?
#
loop_
_entity_poly.entity_id
_entity_poly.type
_entity_poly.pdbx_seq_one_letter_code
_entity_poly.pdbx_strand_id
1 'polypeptide(L)' 'MGPPRYPKPQGAHPIHIHPVRPLYRFMATGLGATMWFFLMYRAKKDGPVLLGWRHPWEH' A
#
# COMPACT_ATOMS: atom_id res chain seq x y z
N MET A 1 27.12 28.76 24.88
CA MET A 1 25.92 29.18 24.12
C MET A 1 25.64 28.10 23.09
N GLY A 2 24.58 27.31 23.24
CA GLY A 2 24.16 26.35 22.22
C GLY A 2 23.46 27.04 21.06
N PRO A 3 23.36 26.41 19.87
CA PRO A 3 22.72 27.02 18.72
C PRO A 3 21.23 27.28 19.00
N PRO A 4 20.69 28.43 18.55
CA PRO A 4 19.28 28.77 18.76
C PRO A 4 18.37 27.75 18.08
N ARG A 5 17.45 27.14 18.85
CA ARG A 5 16.40 26.30 18.27
C ARG A 5 15.32 27.21 17.68
N TYR A 6 15.29 27.31 16.36
CA TYR A 6 14.20 28.00 15.67
C TYR A 6 12.91 27.18 15.78
N PRO A 7 11.77 27.79 16.18
CA PRO A 7 10.48 27.16 16.05
C PRO A 7 10.23 26.90 14.55
N LYS A 8 9.92 25.65 14.20
CA LYS A 8 9.52 25.31 12.84
C LYS A 8 8.23 26.08 12.53
N PRO A 9 8.15 26.85 11.42
CA PRO A 9 6.90 27.48 11.06
C PRO A 9 5.89 26.39 10.72
N GLN A 10 4.96 26.11 11.63
CA GLN A 10 3.73 25.40 11.27
C GLN A 10 3.00 26.30 10.28
N GLY A 11 3.07 25.95 8.98
CA GLY A 11 2.39 26.68 7.92
C GLY A 11 0.92 26.88 8.30
N ALA A 12 0.44 28.11 8.17
CA ALA A 12 -0.94 28.53 8.42
C ALA A 12 -1.89 27.96 7.34
N HIS A 13 -1.86 26.65 7.15
CA HIS A 13 -2.82 25.95 6.31
C HIS A 13 -4.07 25.67 7.16
N PRO A 14 -5.28 25.96 6.64
CA PRO A 14 -6.53 25.75 7.38
C PRO A 14 -6.86 24.27 7.61
N ILE A 15 -5.98 23.36 7.21
CA ILE A 15 -6.19 21.91 7.26
C ILE A 15 -5.42 21.35 8.46
N HIS A 16 -6.17 21.01 9.52
CA HIS A 16 -5.65 20.27 10.66
C HIS A 16 -5.72 18.76 10.37
N ILE A 17 -4.56 18.10 10.30
CA ILE A 17 -4.47 16.65 10.07
C ILE A 17 -4.53 15.95 11.42
N HIS A 18 -5.61 15.23 11.68
CA HIS A 18 -5.73 14.40 12.89
C HIS A 18 -4.74 13.22 12.82
N PRO A 19 -3.94 12.99 13.87
CA PRO A 19 -3.02 11.85 13.90
C PRO A 19 -3.82 10.55 13.92
N VAL A 20 -3.70 9.77 12.84
CA VAL A 20 -4.32 8.44 12.74
C VAL A 20 -3.58 7.48 13.68
N ARG A 21 -4.34 6.70 14.46
CA ARG A 21 -3.76 5.68 15.36
C ARG A 21 -2.92 4.68 14.54
N PRO A 22 -1.73 4.27 15.02
CA PRO A 22 -0.85 3.35 14.28
C PRO A 22 -1.53 2.06 13.83
N LEU A 23 -2.46 1.53 14.64
CA LEU A 23 -3.23 0.34 14.32
C LEU A 23 -3.97 0.44 12.98
N TYR A 24 -4.65 1.57 12.72
CA TYR A 24 -5.38 1.75 11.45
C TYR A 24 -4.45 1.81 10.25
N ARG A 25 -3.24 2.35 10.44
CA ARG A 25 -2.21 2.39 9.38
C ARG A 25 -1.75 0.98 9.03
N PHE A 26 -1.44 0.16 10.03
CA PHE A 26 -1.01 -1.22 9.80
C PHE A 26 -2.11 -2.09 9.20
N MET A 27 -3.34 -1.97 9.68
CA MET A 27 -4.47 -2.72 9.12
C MET A 27 -4.77 -2.30 7.68
N ALA A 28 -4.75 -1.00 7.37
CA ALA A 28 -4.93 -0.52 6.00
C ALA A 28 -3.86 -1.06 5.05
N THR A 29 -2.59 -1.02 5.45
CA THR A 29 -1.49 -1.60 4.65
C THR A 29 -1.58 -3.12 4.55
N GLY A 30 -1.92 -3.82 5.63
CA GLY A 30 -2.08 -5.28 5.64
C GLY A 30 -3.19 -5.76 4.70
N LEU A 31 -4.34 -5.08 4.70
CA LEU A 31 -5.44 -5.37 3.80
C LEU A 31 -5.08 -5.09 2.34
N GLY A 32 -4.44 -3.94 2.05
CA GLY A 32 -3.96 -3.62 0.71
C GLY A 32 -2.88 -4.59 0.21
N ALA A 33 -1.94 -4.97 1.07
CA ALA A 33 -0.92 -5.96 0.77
C ALA A 33 -1.54 -7.33 0.50
N THR A 34 -2.55 -7.74 1.27
CA THR A 34 -3.27 -9.01 1.07
C THR A 34 -4.01 -9.02 -0.26
N MET A 35 -4.66 -7.91 -0.63
CA MET A 35 -5.32 -7.75 -1.94
C MET A 35 -4.32 -7.92 -3.09
N TRP A 36 -3.18 -7.22 -3.05
CA TRP A 36 -2.15 -7.34 -4.08
C TRP A 36 -1.49 -8.71 -4.10
N PHE A 37 -1.26 -9.30 -2.93
CA PHE A 37 -0.76 -10.67 -2.80
C PHE A 37 -1.71 -11.66 -3.47
N PHE A 38 -3.02 -11.50 -3.26
CA PHE A 38 -4.03 -12.34 -3.90
C PHE A 38 -4.00 -12.22 -5.43
N LEU A 39 -3.89 -10.99 -5.96
CA LEU A 39 -3.79 -10.77 -7.41
C LEU A 39 -2.53 -11.41 -7.99
N MET A 40 -1.37 -11.24 -7.36
CA MET A 40 -0.11 -11.85 -7.81
C MET A 40 -0.13 -13.38 -7.69
N TYR A 41 -0.73 -13.90 -6.62
CA TYR A 41 -0.92 -15.35 -6.45
C TYR A 41 -1.82 -15.93 -7.55
N ARG A 42 -2.92 -15.25 -7.86
CA ARG A 42 -3.81 -15.63 -8.97
C ARG A 42 -3.09 -15.52 -10.31
N ALA A 43 -2.34 -14.44 -10.55
CA ALA A 43 -1.54 -14.27 -11.76
C ALA A 43 -0.45 -15.34 -11.91
N LYS A 44 0.11 -15.88 -10.83
CA LYS A 44 1.06 -17.01 -10.90
C LYS A 44 0.37 -18.32 -11.26
N LYS A 45 -0.79 -18.60 -10.69
CA LYS A 45 -1.53 -19.86 -10.91
C LYS A 45 -2.28 -19.89 -12.24
N ASP A 46 -2.96 -18.80 -12.57
CA ASP A 46 -3.74 -18.64 -13.79
C ASP A 46 -2.91 -17.97 -14.92
N GLY A 47 -1.66 -17.60 -14.65
CA GLY A 47 -0.75 -16.95 -15.61
C GLY A 47 -0.60 -17.69 -16.93
N PRO A 48 -0.44 -19.02 -16.97
CA PRO A 48 -0.35 -19.76 -18.23
C PRO A 48 -1.65 -19.70 -19.07
N VAL A 49 -2.81 -19.54 -18.42
CA VAL A 49 -4.13 -19.47 -19.07
C VAL A 49 -4.43 -18.04 -19.50
N LEU A 50 -4.08 -17.04 -18.67
CA LEU A 50 -4.31 -15.62 -18.94
C LEU A 50 -3.31 -15.04 -19.96
N LEU A 51 -2.07 -15.56 -20.03
CA LEU A 51 -1.07 -15.19 -21.03
C LEU A 51 -1.18 -16.00 -22.33
N GLY A 52 -2.20 -16.88 -22.45
CA GLY A 52 -2.48 -17.62 -23.69
C GLY A 52 -1.47 -18.73 -24.02
N TRP A 53 -0.65 -19.17 -23.07
CA TRP A 53 0.40 -20.19 -23.28
C TRP A 53 -0.10 -21.62 -23.11
N ARG A 54 -1.30 -21.83 -22.55
CA ARG A 54 -2.02 -23.11 -22.62
C ARG A 54 -3.50 -22.89 -22.93
N HIS A 55 -3.97 -23.52 -24.00
CA HIS A 55 -5.40 -23.65 -24.25
C HIS A 55 -6.00 -24.73 -23.34
N PRO A 56 -7.20 -24.52 -22.77
CA PRO A 56 -7.85 -25.46 -21.85
C PRO A 56 -8.31 -26.79 -22.50
N TRP A 57 -7.95 -27.07 -23.76
CA TRP A 57 -8.33 -28.27 -24.52
C TRP A 57 -7.14 -29.03 -25.14
N GLU A 58 -5.89 -28.76 -24.72
CA GLU A 58 -4.74 -29.61 -25.08
C GLU A 58 -4.71 -30.84 -24.15
N HIS A 59 -5.40 -31.91 -24.58
CA HIS A 59 -5.37 -33.25 -23.98
C HIS A 59 -4.34 -34.14 -24.66
#